data_AF-A0A1A8G201-F1
#
_entry.id   AF-A0A1A8G201-F1
#
_cell.length_a   1.000
_cell.length_b   1.000
_cell.length_c   1.000
_cell.angle_alpha   90.00
_cell.angle_beta   90.00
_cell.angle_gamma   90.00
#
_symmetry.space_group_name_H-M   'P 1'
#
loop_
_entity.id
_entity.type
_entity.pdbx_description
1 polymer ?
#
loop_
_entity_poly.entity_id
_entity_poly.type
_entity_poly.pdbx_seq_one_letter_code
_entity_poly.pdbx_strand_id
1 'polypeptide(L)'
;FYEMSSFKEGRAVKLADESANDYIRHNVEKLSRVYPAGSRTNSSNYDPVPLWNAGCQIVALNFQTGCKEMNVNQGRFVVNGNCGYVLKPSYMRDSSTEFDPITLTRGEWLKHKILHIMIISAQQLPKVNRKKSSIVDPLVRVQIFGVPADVAEKETSPVDNNGFNPAWNENFQFDVYVPDLALVRFVIEDYDSTSDNEFVGQYTLPLNSLKMGYRHVPLLNKNGDVLPSAGLFIHAMVLDEE
;
A
#
# COMPACT_ATOMS: atom_id res chain seq x y z
N PHE A 1 5.24 21.56 -22.02
CA PHE A 1 5.61 21.11 -20.67
C PHE A 1 5.09 22.02 -19.54
N TYR A 2 5.02 23.36 -19.68
CA TYR A 2 4.73 24.29 -18.55
C TYR A 2 3.25 24.44 -18.15
N GLU A 3 2.33 23.71 -18.78
CA GLU A 3 0.91 23.75 -18.44
C GLU A 3 0.58 22.54 -17.58
N MET A 4 -0.23 22.75 -16.54
CA MET A 4 -0.67 21.71 -15.62
C MET A 4 -2.19 21.67 -15.57
N SER A 5 -2.77 20.48 -15.69
CA SER A 5 -4.21 20.25 -15.59
C SER A 5 -4.58 19.76 -14.19
N SER A 6 -5.75 20.17 -13.70
CA SER A 6 -6.32 19.67 -12.45
C SER A 6 -7.62 18.91 -12.70
N PHE A 7 -7.73 17.71 -12.12
CA PHE A 7 -8.86 16.81 -12.30
C PHE A 7 -9.55 16.54 -10.96
N LYS A 8 -10.88 16.61 -10.96
CA LYS A 8 -11.68 16.09 -9.83
C LYS A 8 -11.51 14.58 -9.76
N GLU A 9 -11.45 14.04 -8.55
CA GLU A 9 -11.35 12.59 -8.25
C GLU A 9 -12.13 11.71 -9.23
N GLY A 10 -13.46 11.87 -9.32
CA GLY A 10 -14.29 11.01 -10.18
C GLY A 10 -13.92 11.07 -11.67
N ARG A 11 -13.48 12.23 -12.18
CA ARG A 11 -13.02 12.35 -13.57
C ARG A 11 -11.65 11.72 -13.76
N ALA A 12 -10.75 11.89 -12.80
CA ALA A 12 -9.40 11.34 -12.85
C ALA A 12 -9.42 9.81 -12.79
N VAL A 13 -10.23 9.24 -11.88
CA VAL A 13 -10.43 7.78 -11.76
C VAL A 13 -11.04 7.22 -13.04
N LYS A 14 -12.07 7.88 -13.59
CA LYS A 14 -12.66 7.47 -14.88
C LYS A 14 -11.63 7.44 -16.02
N LEU A 15 -10.74 8.44 -16.10
CA LEU A 15 -9.66 8.44 -17.09
C LEU A 15 -8.63 7.33 -16.85
N ALA A 16 -8.31 7.04 -15.58
CA ALA A 16 -7.41 5.96 -15.21
C ALA A 16 -7.98 4.56 -15.49
N ASP A 17 -9.29 4.42 -15.59
CA ASP A 17 -9.99 3.16 -15.86
C ASP A 17 -10.26 2.97 -17.37
N GLU A 18 -10.79 4.01 -18.04
CA GLU A 18 -11.24 3.89 -19.44
C GLU A 18 -10.18 4.28 -20.47
N SER A 19 -9.13 5.01 -20.08
CA SER A 19 -8.15 5.59 -21.00
C SER A 19 -6.75 5.70 -20.38
N ALA A 20 -6.36 4.65 -19.65
CA ALA A 20 -5.16 4.66 -18.83
C ALA A 20 -3.88 4.94 -19.64
N ASN A 21 -3.69 4.25 -20.78
CA ASN A 21 -2.51 4.44 -21.62
C ASN A 21 -2.37 5.88 -22.15
N ASP A 22 -3.45 6.49 -22.66
CA ASP A 22 -3.45 7.88 -23.11
C ASP A 22 -3.15 8.84 -21.96
N TYR A 23 -3.67 8.56 -20.75
CA TYR A 23 -3.39 9.36 -19.58
C TYR A 23 -1.93 9.24 -19.14
N ILE A 24 -1.34 8.05 -19.21
CA ILE A 24 0.09 7.82 -18.95
C ILE A 24 0.93 8.61 -19.94
N ARG A 25 0.66 8.51 -21.24
CA ARG A 25 1.37 9.25 -22.30
C ARG A 25 1.30 10.76 -22.09
N HIS A 26 0.13 11.29 -21.73
CA HIS A 26 -0.01 12.70 -21.32
C HIS A 26 0.89 13.05 -20.13
N ASN A 27 0.93 12.17 -19.12
CA ASN A 27 1.71 12.34 -17.89
C ASN A 27 3.22 12.11 -18.05
N VAL A 28 3.71 11.80 -19.26
CA VAL A 28 5.15 11.82 -19.58
C VAL A 28 5.64 13.26 -19.70
N GLU A 29 4.88 14.13 -20.37
CA GLU A 29 5.31 15.49 -20.70
C GLU A 29 4.64 16.60 -19.87
N LYS A 30 3.52 16.28 -19.21
CA LYS A 30 2.69 17.22 -18.46
C LYS A 30 2.46 16.72 -17.04
N LEU A 31 2.30 17.67 -16.11
CA LEU A 31 1.90 17.38 -14.74
C LEU A 31 0.36 17.36 -14.64
N SER A 32 -0.15 16.32 -13.97
CA SER A 32 -1.57 16.20 -13.63
C SER A 32 -1.75 16.26 -12.13
N ARG A 33 -2.62 17.17 -11.68
CA ARG A 33 -3.05 17.28 -10.30
C ARG A 33 -4.42 16.66 -10.11
N VAL A 34 -4.56 15.75 -9.15
CA VAL A 34 -5.84 15.17 -8.75
C VAL A 34 -6.16 15.61 -7.33
N TYR A 35 -7.43 15.86 -7.03
CA TYR A 35 -7.86 16.28 -5.70
C TYR A 35 -9.19 15.64 -5.30
N PRO A 36 -9.45 15.50 -3.98
CA PRO A 36 -10.64 14.81 -3.48
C PRO A 36 -11.94 15.45 -3.98
N ALA A 37 -12.98 14.63 -4.17
CA ALA A 37 -14.30 15.12 -4.53
C ALA A 37 -14.84 16.07 -3.44
N GLY A 38 -15.57 17.12 -3.85
CA GLY A 38 -16.17 18.08 -2.91
C GLY A 38 -17.20 17.47 -1.95
N SER A 39 -17.73 16.28 -2.26
CA SER A 39 -18.61 15.52 -1.37
C SER A 39 -17.89 14.94 -0.15
N ARG A 40 -16.54 14.87 -0.15
CA ARG A 40 -15.73 14.39 0.98
C ARG A 40 -15.55 15.48 2.03
N THR A 41 -16.66 16.02 2.53
CA THR A 41 -16.69 17.10 3.53
C THR A 41 -16.07 16.70 4.87
N ASN A 42 -16.05 15.41 5.17
CA ASN A 42 -15.35 14.82 6.32
C ASN A 42 -13.83 14.66 6.12
N SER A 43 -13.27 15.18 5.02
CA SER A 43 -11.85 15.04 4.66
C SER A 43 -11.39 13.59 4.46
N SER A 44 -12.30 12.66 4.15
CA SER A 44 -11.90 11.30 3.72
C SER A 44 -11.02 11.35 2.47
N ASN A 45 -10.22 10.32 2.27
CA ASN A 45 -9.34 10.17 1.11
C ASN A 45 -9.89 9.15 0.11
N TYR A 46 -9.50 9.32 -1.14
CA TYR A 46 -9.70 8.34 -2.20
C TYR A 46 -8.44 7.49 -2.34
N ASP A 47 -8.56 6.32 -2.97
CA ASP A 47 -7.42 5.46 -3.26
C ASP A 47 -6.48 6.13 -4.28
N PRO A 48 -5.23 6.46 -3.89
CA PRO A 48 -4.29 7.11 -4.81
C PRO A 48 -3.69 6.16 -5.85
N VAL A 49 -3.75 4.84 -5.64
CA VAL A 49 -3.00 3.83 -6.43
C VAL A 49 -3.43 3.81 -7.90
N PRO A 50 -4.72 3.78 -8.26
CA PRO A 50 -5.13 3.81 -9.67
C PRO A 50 -4.59 5.04 -10.44
N LEU A 51 -4.46 6.17 -9.76
CA LEU A 51 -3.97 7.41 -10.38
C LEU A 51 -2.46 7.38 -10.56
N TRP A 52 -1.71 6.80 -9.61
CA TRP A 52 -0.29 6.54 -9.80
C TRP A 52 -0.05 5.54 -10.92
N ASN A 53 -0.88 4.50 -11.05
CA ASN A 53 -0.80 3.54 -12.15
C ASN A 53 -1.06 4.20 -13.52
N ALA A 54 -1.87 5.26 -13.56
CA ALA A 54 -2.10 6.10 -14.74
C ALA A 54 -1.06 7.25 -14.90
N GLY A 55 -0.01 7.26 -14.08
CA GLY A 55 1.10 8.21 -14.19
C GLY A 55 0.86 9.59 -13.58
N CYS A 56 -0.27 9.82 -12.89
CA CYS A 56 -0.55 11.08 -12.20
C CYS A 56 0.47 11.30 -11.09
N GLN A 57 1.04 12.50 -11.02
CA GLN A 57 2.17 12.81 -10.14
C GLN A 57 1.74 13.59 -8.91
N ILE A 58 0.79 14.53 -9.05
CA ILE A 58 0.32 15.38 -7.95
C ILE A 58 -1.05 14.87 -7.48
N VAL A 59 -1.04 13.69 -6.85
CA VAL A 59 -2.24 13.04 -6.30
C VAL A 59 -2.48 13.59 -4.89
N ALA A 60 -3.26 14.67 -4.79
CA ALA A 60 -3.46 15.38 -3.53
C ALA A 60 -4.45 14.65 -2.62
N LEU A 61 -4.02 14.40 -1.39
CA LEU A 61 -4.80 13.79 -0.32
C LEU A 61 -4.94 14.75 0.88
N ASN A 62 -5.93 14.51 1.72
CA ASN A 62 -6.13 15.17 3.01
C ASN A 62 -5.17 14.58 4.04
N PHE A 63 -3.99 15.19 4.22
CA PHE A 63 -2.93 14.71 5.12
C PHE A 63 -3.30 14.63 6.60
N GLN A 64 -4.29 15.41 7.03
CA GLN A 64 -4.82 15.40 8.40
C GLN A 64 -5.61 14.13 8.75
N THR A 65 -5.99 13.33 7.75
CA THR A 65 -6.86 12.17 7.94
C THR A 65 -6.02 10.90 8.06
N GLY A 66 -5.91 10.37 9.28
CA GLY A 66 -5.31 9.06 9.54
C GLY A 66 -6.18 7.94 9.01
N CYS A 67 -5.89 7.47 7.80
CA CYS A 67 -6.62 6.41 7.11
C CYS A 67 -5.70 5.54 6.24
N LYS A 68 -6.25 4.44 5.71
CA LYS A 68 -5.54 3.50 4.83
C LYS A 68 -4.86 4.20 3.66
N GLU A 69 -5.57 5.10 2.99
CA GLU A 69 -5.08 5.81 1.80
C GLU A 69 -3.87 6.67 2.15
N MET A 70 -3.86 7.29 3.33
CA MET A 70 -2.72 8.05 3.82
C MET A 70 -1.55 7.16 4.21
N ASN A 71 -1.81 5.97 4.78
CA ASN A 71 -0.77 4.98 5.06
C ASN A 71 -0.07 4.52 3.77
N VAL A 72 -0.85 4.25 2.71
CA VAL A 72 -0.34 3.87 1.40
C VAL A 72 0.47 5.01 0.77
N ASN A 73 0.01 6.26 0.91
CA ASN A 73 0.75 7.43 0.47
C ASN A 73 2.09 7.58 1.20
N GLN A 74 2.09 7.59 2.53
CA GLN A 74 3.33 7.66 3.31
C GLN A 74 4.28 6.50 2.98
N GLY A 75 3.72 5.29 2.82
CA GLY A 75 4.43 4.09 2.40
C GLY A 75 5.01 4.15 0.99
N ARG A 76 4.40 4.87 0.05
CA ARG A 76 5.00 5.10 -1.28
C ARG A 76 6.23 5.99 -1.20
N PHE A 77 6.17 7.02 -0.35
CA PHE A 77 7.17 8.09 -0.30
C PHE A 77 8.29 7.88 0.74
N VAL A 78 8.37 6.70 1.38
CA VAL A 78 9.51 6.33 2.27
C VAL A 78 10.81 6.06 1.50
N VAL A 79 10.72 5.89 0.17
CA VAL A 79 11.91 5.71 -0.66
C VAL A 79 12.53 7.05 -1.03
N ASN A 80 13.72 7.02 -1.63
CA ASN A 80 14.44 8.21 -2.07
C ASN A 80 14.66 9.25 -0.94
N GLY A 81 14.97 8.75 0.26
CA GLY A 81 15.27 9.57 1.43
C GLY A 81 14.11 10.42 1.92
N ASN A 82 12.85 9.98 1.70
CA ASN A 82 11.64 10.71 2.10
C ASN A 82 11.54 12.13 1.52
N CYS A 83 12.15 12.39 0.36
CA CYS A 83 12.22 13.74 -0.18
C CYS A 83 10.91 14.23 -0.83
N GLY A 84 9.88 13.37 -0.90
CA GLY A 84 8.60 13.68 -1.54
C GLY A 84 8.56 13.45 -3.06
N TYR A 85 9.67 13.01 -3.67
CA TYR A 85 9.76 12.71 -5.10
C TYR A 85 10.21 11.27 -5.33
N VAL A 86 9.45 10.51 -6.11
CA VAL A 86 9.78 9.13 -6.51
C VAL A 86 9.75 9.05 -8.02
N LEU A 87 10.86 8.61 -8.62
CA LEU A 87 10.96 8.46 -10.07
C LEU A 87 10.01 7.38 -10.56
N LYS A 88 9.20 7.68 -11.58
CA LYS A 88 8.33 6.70 -12.23
C LYS A 88 9.14 5.61 -12.96
N PRO A 89 8.59 4.39 -13.13
CA PRO A 89 9.19 3.34 -13.96
C PRO A 89 9.49 3.83 -15.40
N SER A 90 10.45 3.19 -16.08
CA SER A 90 10.88 3.54 -17.45
C SER A 90 9.71 3.63 -18.43
N TYR A 91 8.86 2.60 -18.47
CA TYR A 91 7.70 2.53 -19.34
C TYR A 91 6.65 3.63 -19.07
N MET A 92 6.69 4.31 -17.93
CA MET A 92 5.80 5.45 -17.62
C MET A 92 6.45 6.82 -17.86
N ARG A 93 7.66 6.81 -18.40
CA ARG A 93 8.44 7.97 -18.83
C ARG A 93 8.71 7.95 -20.34
N ASP A 94 8.20 6.94 -21.05
CA ASP A 94 8.27 6.82 -22.49
C ASP A 94 6.95 7.25 -23.14
N SER A 95 7.02 8.22 -24.06
CA SER A 95 5.88 8.68 -24.84
C SER A 95 5.32 7.62 -25.79
N SER A 96 6.13 6.64 -26.22
CA SER A 96 5.69 5.53 -27.06
C SER A 96 5.11 4.35 -26.29
N THR A 97 5.00 4.44 -24.97
CA THR A 97 4.57 3.32 -24.14
C THR A 97 3.21 2.76 -24.56
N GLU A 98 3.11 1.44 -24.57
CA GLU A 98 1.87 0.68 -24.70
C GLU A 98 1.39 0.13 -23.34
N PHE A 99 2.05 0.52 -22.24
CA PHE A 99 1.65 0.11 -20.90
C PHE A 99 0.21 0.56 -20.62
N ASP A 100 -0.61 -0.41 -20.24
CA ASP A 100 -1.95 -0.19 -19.74
C ASP A 100 -2.15 -1.05 -18.49
N PRO A 101 -2.37 -0.44 -17.31
CA PRO A 101 -2.49 -1.17 -16.05
C PRO A 101 -3.73 -2.04 -15.96
N ILE A 102 -4.75 -1.84 -16.82
CA ILE A 102 -6.01 -2.57 -16.80
C ILE A 102 -5.90 -3.83 -17.64
N THR A 103 -5.34 -3.71 -18.85
CA THR A 103 -5.25 -4.84 -19.79
C THR A 103 -3.95 -5.65 -19.69
N LEU A 104 -2.88 -5.06 -19.16
CA LEU A 104 -1.58 -5.71 -18.94
C LEU A 104 -1.08 -6.53 -20.14
N THR A 105 -1.05 -5.91 -21.31
CA THR A 105 -0.42 -6.51 -22.51
C THR A 105 1.05 -6.84 -22.25
N ARG A 106 1.66 -7.70 -23.05
CA ARG A 106 3.06 -8.11 -22.87
C ARG A 106 4.00 -6.91 -23.12
N GLY A 107 4.87 -6.61 -22.15
CA GLY A 107 5.86 -5.54 -22.26
C GLY A 107 6.86 -5.54 -21.09
N GLU A 108 7.73 -4.52 -21.02
CA GLU A 108 8.80 -4.43 -20.00
C GLU A 108 8.28 -4.33 -18.55
N TRP A 109 7.02 -3.93 -18.37
CA TRP A 109 6.34 -3.82 -17.09
C TRP A 109 5.95 -5.17 -16.49
N LEU A 110 5.74 -6.20 -17.32
CA LEU A 110 5.29 -7.52 -16.89
C LEU A 110 6.49 -8.33 -16.38
N LYS A 111 6.68 -8.34 -15.06
CA LYS A 111 7.76 -9.05 -14.36
C LYS A 111 7.16 -9.92 -13.28
N HIS A 112 6.45 -10.97 -13.68
CA HIS A 112 5.73 -11.84 -12.75
C HIS A 112 6.68 -12.38 -11.67
N LYS A 113 6.34 -12.05 -10.42
CA LYS A 113 7.01 -12.51 -9.22
C LYS A 113 6.02 -13.25 -8.32
N ILE A 114 6.54 -14.25 -7.62
CA ILE A 114 5.85 -14.87 -6.50
C ILE A 114 6.43 -14.30 -5.20
N LEU A 115 5.63 -13.54 -4.46
CA LEU A 115 5.97 -13.03 -3.15
C LEU A 115 5.52 -14.01 -2.07
N HIS A 116 6.47 -14.56 -1.32
CA HIS A 116 6.24 -15.34 -0.12
C HIS A 116 6.47 -14.52 1.14
N ILE A 117 5.49 -14.49 2.02
CA ILE A 117 5.56 -13.83 3.34
C ILE A 117 5.17 -14.85 4.41
N MET A 118 6.10 -15.14 5.32
CA MET A 118 5.79 -15.86 6.56
C MET A 118 5.58 -14.85 7.68
N ILE A 119 4.39 -14.86 8.28
CA ILE A 119 4.08 -14.12 9.49
C ILE A 119 4.48 -15.00 10.69
N ILE A 120 5.61 -14.67 11.33
CA ILE A 120 6.17 -15.51 12.40
C ILE A 120 5.57 -15.11 13.74
N SER A 121 5.81 -13.87 14.16
CA SER A 121 5.37 -13.34 15.46
C SER A 121 5.33 -11.82 15.47
N ALA A 122 4.74 -11.22 16.49
CA ALA A 122 4.87 -9.80 16.78
C ALA A 122 5.41 -9.58 18.18
N GLN A 123 5.86 -8.36 18.47
CA GLN A 123 6.46 -7.99 19.74
C GLN A 123 5.80 -6.72 20.26
N GLN A 124 5.44 -6.70 21.54
CA GLN A 124 5.01 -5.51 22.30
C GLN A 124 3.95 -4.66 21.60
N LEU A 125 2.89 -5.30 21.10
CA LEU A 125 1.77 -4.61 20.48
C LEU A 125 1.09 -3.68 21.49
N PRO A 126 0.82 -2.42 21.12
CA PRO A 126 0.16 -1.49 22.00
C PRO A 126 -1.28 -1.92 22.25
N LYS A 127 -1.76 -1.67 23.45
CA LYS A 127 -3.16 -1.84 23.77
C LYS A 127 -3.97 -0.69 23.16
N VAL A 128 -4.93 -1.03 22.32
CA VAL A 128 -5.82 -0.07 21.63
C VAL A 128 -7.08 0.23 22.42
N ASN A 129 -7.64 -0.77 23.11
CA ASN A 129 -8.85 -0.59 23.90
C ASN A 129 -8.59 0.17 25.22
N ARG A 130 -9.46 1.15 25.52
CA ARG A 130 -9.43 1.93 26.77
C ARG A 130 -9.81 1.11 28.02
N LYS A 131 -10.47 -0.04 27.86
CA LYS A 131 -10.83 -0.91 29.00
C LYS A 131 -9.55 -1.54 29.57
N LYS A 132 -9.17 -1.15 30.80
CA LYS A 132 -7.94 -1.58 31.46
C LYS A 132 -7.73 -3.11 31.54
N SER A 133 -8.78 -3.93 31.45
CA SER A 133 -8.71 -5.39 31.59
C SER A 133 -8.58 -6.20 30.29
N SER A 134 -8.88 -5.65 29.10
CA SER A 134 -8.79 -6.45 27.86
C SER A 134 -7.34 -6.57 27.39
N ILE A 135 -6.95 -7.75 26.92
CA ILE A 135 -5.68 -7.97 26.23
C ILE A 135 -6.00 -7.97 24.73
N VAL A 136 -5.06 -7.52 23.91
CA VAL A 136 -5.23 -7.53 22.45
C VAL A 136 -5.30 -8.98 21.96
N ASP A 137 -6.22 -9.25 21.05
CA ASP A 137 -6.39 -10.50 20.32
C ASP A 137 -5.87 -10.31 18.88
N PRO A 138 -4.54 -10.23 18.66
CA PRO A 138 -4.04 -9.71 17.41
C PRO A 138 -4.27 -10.65 16.22
N LEU A 139 -4.63 -10.06 15.08
CA LEU A 139 -4.54 -10.67 13.75
C LEU A 139 -3.67 -9.80 12.83
N VAL A 140 -2.97 -10.42 11.88
CA VAL A 140 -2.12 -9.74 10.90
C VAL A 140 -2.71 -9.91 9.51
N ARG A 141 -2.90 -8.80 8.81
CA ARG A 141 -3.32 -8.75 7.41
C ARG A 141 -2.19 -8.23 6.54
N VAL A 142 -1.93 -8.93 5.44
CA VAL A 142 -0.96 -8.55 4.40
C VAL A 142 -1.73 -8.21 3.13
N GLN A 143 -1.52 -7.00 2.64
CA GLN A 143 -2.21 -6.45 1.46
C GLN A 143 -1.19 -6.07 0.39
N ILE A 144 -1.51 -6.39 -0.85
CA ILE A 144 -0.79 -5.95 -2.04
C ILE A 144 -1.61 -4.88 -2.73
N PHE A 145 -0.98 -3.74 -2.96
CA PHE A 145 -1.51 -2.65 -3.78
C PHE A 145 -0.68 -2.55 -5.04
N GLY A 146 -1.28 -2.17 -6.17
CA GLY A 146 -0.58 -2.05 -7.43
C GLY A 146 -1.55 -1.90 -8.59
N VAL A 147 -1.22 -2.50 -9.73
CA VAL A 147 -2.19 -2.67 -10.82
C VAL A 147 -3.34 -3.59 -10.38
N PRO A 148 -4.55 -3.50 -10.96
CA PRO A 148 -5.70 -4.31 -10.55
C PRO A 148 -5.43 -5.82 -10.45
N ALA A 149 -4.62 -6.38 -11.35
CA ALA A 149 -4.27 -7.81 -11.33
C ALA A 149 -3.40 -8.24 -10.13
N ASP A 150 -2.70 -7.30 -9.49
CA ASP A 150 -1.81 -7.57 -8.35
C ASP A 150 -2.52 -7.35 -7.00
N VAL A 151 -3.70 -6.73 -7.00
CA VAL A 151 -4.42 -6.39 -5.76
C VAL A 151 -4.90 -7.66 -5.08
N ALA A 152 -4.35 -7.93 -3.90
CA ALA A 152 -4.64 -9.14 -3.13
C ALA A 152 -4.50 -8.89 -1.63
N GLU A 153 -5.16 -9.72 -0.83
CA GLU A 153 -5.13 -9.64 0.63
C GLU A 153 -5.21 -11.04 1.24
N LYS A 154 -4.43 -11.28 2.30
CA LYS A 154 -4.50 -12.48 3.14
C LYS A 154 -4.31 -12.07 4.60
N GLU A 155 -4.92 -12.82 5.52
CA GLU A 155 -4.83 -12.57 6.96
C GLU A 155 -4.58 -13.86 7.73
N THR A 156 -3.98 -13.72 8.91
CA THR A 156 -3.73 -14.83 9.84
C THR A 156 -4.98 -15.15 10.64
N SER A 157 -4.97 -16.27 11.36
CA SER A 157 -5.93 -16.45 12.47
C SER A 157 -5.62 -15.44 13.60
N PRO A 158 -6.61 -15.02 14.41
CA PRO A 158 -6.34 -14.22 15.60
C PRO A 158 -5.62 -15.05 16.67
N VAL A 159 -4.83 -14.41 17.52
CA VAL A 159 -4.21 -15.03 18.70
C VAL A 159 -4.88 -14.47 19.95
N ASP A 160 -5.52 -15.33 20.73
CA ASP A 160 -6.25 -14.89 21.92
C ASP A 160 -5.33 -14.36 23.03
N ASN A 161 -5.67 -13.18 23.54
CA ASN A 161 -5.15 -12.52 24.73
C ASN A 161 -3.62 -12.45 24.79
N ASN A 162 -2.98 -12.13 23.66
CA ASN A 162 -1.53 -11.97 23.61
C ASN A 162 -1.07 -10.81 22.70
N GLY A 163 -0.93 -9.62 23.28
CA GLY A 163 -0.25 -8.50 22.63
C GLY A 163 1.27 -8.47 22.82
N PHE A 164 1.85 -9.24 23.75
CA PHE A 164 3.26 -9.10 24.11
C PHE A 164 4.21 -9.85 23.16
N ASN A 165 3.86 -11.08 22.80
CA ASN A 165 4.66 -11.94 21.92
C ASN A 165 3.80 -12.97 21.13
N PRO A 166 2.72 -12.56 20.45
CA PRO A 166 1.91 -13.46 19.65
C PRO A 166 2.73 -14.12 18.55
N ALA A 167 2.41 -15.38 18.21
CA ALA A 167 3.06 -16.12 17.15
C ALA A 167 2.00 -16.84 16.28
N TRP A 168 2.18 -16.77 14.97
CA TRP A 168 1.27 -17.35 13.97
C TRP A 168 1.94 -18.46 13.18
N ASN A 169 3.16 -18.21 12.70
CA ASN A 169 3.89 -19.10 11.78
C ASN A 169 3.10 -19.44 10.51
N GLU A 170 2.31 -18.50 10.01
CA GLU A 170 1.47 -18.66 8.82
C GLU A 170 2.19 -18.15 7.57
N ASN A 171 1.99 -18.83 6.43
CA ASN A 171 2.65 -18.50 5.17
C ASN A 171 1.63 -18.03 4.14
N PHE A 172 1.94 -16.91 3.51
CA PHE A 172 1.18 -16.33 2.41
C PHE A 172 2.02 -16.30 1.14
N GLN A 173 1.33 -16.47 0.01
CA GLN A 173 1.87 -16.35 -1.33
C GLN A 173 1.02 -15.37 -2.12
N PHE A 174 1.65 -14.48 -2.88
CA PHE A 174 0.98 -13.51 -3.74
C PHE A 174 1.64 -13.50 -5.12
N ASP A 175 0.82 -13.53 -6.16
CA ASP A 175 1.25 -13.25 -7.53
C ASP A 175 1.34 -11.73 -7.73
N VAL A 176 2.48 -11.27 -8.25
CA VAL A 176 2.72 -9.84 -8.54
C VAL A 176 3.26 -9.71 -9.96
N TYR A 177 2.44 -9.24 -10.87
CA TYR A 177 2.74 -9.09 -12.29
C TYR A 177 3.52 -7.79 -12.59
N VAL A 178 3.27 -6.70 -11.86
CA VAL A 178 3.92 -5.40 -12.07
C VAL A 178 4.59 -4.90 -10.78
N PRO A 179 5.70 -5.54 -10.35
CA PRO A 179 6.36 -5.25 -9.07
C PRO A 179 6.84 -3.80 -8.94
N ASP A 180 7.13 -3.11 -10.05
CA ASP A 180 7.56 -1.70 -10.08
C ASP A 180 6.48 -0.72 -9.59
N LEU A 181 5.20 -1.13 -9.59
CA LEU A 181 4.07 -0.36 -9.08
C LEU A 181 3.51 -0.92 -7.77
N ALA A 182 3.99 -2.08 -7.33
CA ALA A 182 3.44 -2.77 -6.18
C ALA A 182 3.89 -2.16 -4.85
N LEU A 183 2.98 -2.09 -3.89
CA LEU A 183 3.24 -1.83 -2.48
C LEU A 183 2.75 -3.00 -1.63
N VAL A 184 3.48 -3.28 -0.56
CA VAL A 184 3.09 -4.26 0.47
C VAL A 184 2.69 -3.50 1.72
N ARG A 185 1.54 -3.82 2.29
CA ARG A 185 1.06 -3.26 3.55
C ARG A 185 0.81 -4.37 4.55
N PHE A 186 1.41 -4.23 5.72
CA PHE A 186 1.15 -5.04 6.90
C PHE A 186 0.23 -4.24 7.82
N VAL A 187 -0.84 -4.87 8.30
CA VAL A 187 -1.78 -4.30 9.26
C VAL A 187 -1.93 -5.27 10.41
N ILE A 188 -1.94 -4.74 11.62
CA ILE A 188 -2.29 -5.51 12.81
C ILE A 188 -3.56 -4.90 13.38
N GLU A 189 -4.53 -5.76 13.68
CA GLU A 189 -5.80 -5.40 14.27
C GLU A 189 -6.04 -6.22 15.54
N ASP A 190 -6.81 -5.66 16.47
CA ASP A 190 -7.34 -6.33 17.65
C ASP A 190 -8.69 -6.94 17.26
N TYR A 191 -8.74 -8.27 17.19
CA TYR A 191 -9.91 -8.99 16.72
C TYR A 191 -11.05 -8.89 17.73
N ASP A 192 -12.26 -8.56 17.27
CA ASP A 192 -13.47 -8.62 18.08
C ASP A 192 -14.53 -9.43 17.34
N SER A 193 -14.99 -10.53 17.95
CA SER A 193 -16.05 -11.37 17.37
C SER A 193 -17.43 -10.70 17.29
N THR A 194 -17.61 -9.57 17.99
CA THR A 194 -18.90 -8.89 18.15
C THR A 194 -18.94 -7.48 17.58
N SER A 195 -17.80 -6.92 17.20
CA SER A 195 -17.68 -5.57 16.63
C SER A 195 -16.59 -5.51 15.56
N ASP A 196 -16.38 -4.33 14.96
CA ASP A 196 -15.30 -4.17 13.98
C ASP A 196 -13.93 -4.25 14.70
N ASN A 197 -12.96 -4.93 14.09
CA ASN A 197 -11.61 -5.02 14.63
C ASN A 197 -11.00 -3.62 14.87
N GLU A 198 -10.30 -3.44 16.00
CA GLU A 198 -9.62 -2.18 16.29
C GLU A 198 -8.22 -2.13 15.65
N PHE A 199 -7.89 -1.05 14.95
CA PHE A 199 -6.56 -0.87 14.37
C PHE A 199 -5.47 -0.76 15.44
N VAL A 200 -4.46 -1.64 15.40
CA VAL A 200 -3.29 -1.63 16.32
C VAL A 200 -2.13 -0.88 15.70
N GLY A 201 -1.74 -1.25 14.48
CA GLY A 201 -0.59 -0.67 13.81
C GLY A 201 -0.48 -1.11 12.36
N GLN A 202 0.34 -0.41 11.59
CA GLN A 202 0.59 -0.76 10.20
C GLN A 202 2.00 -0.41 9.75
N TYR A 203 2.42 -1.00 8.64
CA TYR A 203 3.56 -0.54 7.88
C TYR A 203 3.34 -0.78 6.38
N THR A 204 3.61 0.22 5.56
CA THR A 204 3.48 0.13 4.11
C THR A 204 4.79 0.53 3.44
N LEU A 205 5.20 -0.19 2.39
CA LEU A 205 6.40 0.12 1.61
C LEU A 205 6.26 -0.39 0.16
N PRO A 206 7.02 0.15 -0.80
CA PRO A 206 7.06 -0.40 -2.15
C PRO A 206 7.69 -1.80 -2.13
N LEU A 207 7.22 -2.71 -2.97
CA LEU A 207 7.70 -4.10 -3.02
C LEU A 207 9.22 -4.16 -3.25
N ASN A 208 9.74 -3.34 -4.16
CA ASN A 208 11.17 -3.25 -4.47
C ASN A 208 12.03 -2.74 -3.28
N SER A 209 11.41 -2.24 -2.21
CA SER A 209 12.10 -1.83 -0.97
C SER A 209 11.98 -2.86 0.16
N LEU A 210 11.21 -3.93 -0.03
CA LEU A 210 11.11 -5.02 0.92
C LEU A 210 12.41 -5.82 0.92
N LYS A 211 13.05 -5.93 2.09
CA LYS A 211 14.27 -6.72 2.24
C LYS A 211 13.91 -8.19 2.48
N MET A 212 14.56 -9.08 1.76
CA MET A 212 14.36 -10.53 1.89
C MET A 212 14.99 -11.11 3.16
N GLY A 213 14.60 -12.35 3.48
CA GLY A 213 14.99 -13.12 4.65
C GLY A 213 14.21 -12.74 5.91
N TYR A 214 14.77 -13.05 7.07
CA TYR A 214 14.19 -12.70 8.37
C TYR A 214 14.32 -11.20 8.65
N ARG A 215 13.20 -10.53 8.92
CA ARG A 215 13.13 -9.08 9.15
C ARG A 215 12.13 -8.74 10.25
N HIS A 216 12.40 -7.65 10.96
CA HIS A 216 11.39 -6.95 11.74
C HIS A 216 10.82 -5.80 10.92
N VAL A 217 9.49 -5.78 10.81
CA VAL A 217 8.73 -4.67 10.25
C VAL A 217 8.35 -3.74 11.42
N PRO A 218 8.83 -2.48 11.44
CA PRO A 218 8.45 -1.53 12.48
C PRO A 218 6.99 -1.13 12.30
N LEU A 219 6.24 -0.97 13.40
CA LEU A 219 4.82 -0.60 13.31
C LEU A 219 4.61 0.90 13.51
N LEU A 220 3.67 1.45 12.75
CA LEU A 220 3.21 2.83 12.84
C LEU A 220 1.79 2.88 13.37
N ASN A 221 1.47 3.92 14.14
CA ASN A 221 0.11 4.20 14.58
C ASN A 221 -0.74 4.81 13.43
N LYS A 222 -1.99 5.16 13.73
CA LYS A 222 -2.93 5.76 12.75
C LYS A 222 -2.49 7.11 12.16
N ASN A 223 -1.62 7.84 12.85
CA ASN A 223 -1.09 9.13 12.39
C ASN A 223 0.21 8.97 11.57
N GLY A 224 0.79 7.76 11.55
CA GLY A 224 2.09 7.48 10.94
C GLY A 224 3.28 7.61 11.89
N ASP A 225 3.04 7.77 13.21
CA ASP A 225 4.14 7.80 14.19
C ASP A 225 4.62 6.39 14.50
N VAL A 226 5.92 6.23 14.72
CA VAL A 226 6.52 4.96 15.13
C VAL A 226 5.98 4.54 16.49
N LEU A 227 5.49 3.30 16.57
CA LEU A 227 5.16 2.63 17.84
C LEU A 227 6.46 2.09 18.44
N PRO A 228 6.95 2.65 19.55
CA PRO A 228 8.22 2.21 20.13
C PRO A 228 8.13 0.74 20.55
N SER A 229 9.15 -0.04 20.23
CA SER A 229 9.27 -1.47 20.54
C SER A 229 8.26 -2.41 19.88
N ALA A 230 7.24 -1.88 19.19
CA ALA A 230 6.24 -2.68 18.50
C ALA A 230 6.74 -3.08 17.11
N GLY A 231 6.79 -4.38 16.85
CA GLY A 231 7.34 -4.93 15.61
C GLY A 231 6.66 -6.22 15.20
N LEU A 232 6.70 -6.50 13.89
CA LEU A 232 6.26 -7.76 13.31
C LEU A 232 7.50 -8.48 12.77
N PHE A 233 7.75 -9.69 13.24
CA PHE A 233 8.82 -10.54 12.76
C PHE A 233 8.31 -11.43 11.62
N ILE A 234 8.94 -11.29 10.45
CA ILE A 234 8.56 -11.98 9.22
C ILE A 234 9.76 -12.66 8.57
N HIS A 235 9.48 -13.63 7.69
CA HIS A 235 10.41 -14.04 6.65
C HIS A 235 9.82 -13.68 5.29
N ALA A 236 10.58 -12.94 4.47
CA ALA A 236 10.16 -12.54 3.13
C ALA A 236 11.05 -13.17 2.05
N MET A 237 10.45 -13.69 0.98
CA MET A 237 11.15 -14.21 -0.19
C MET A 237 10.39 -13.81 -1.45
N VAL A 238 11.12 -13.43 -2.49
CA VAL A 238 10.56 -13.18 -3.82
C VAL A 238 11.23 -14.12 -4.80
N LEU A 239 10.42 -14.83 -5.58
CA LEU A 239 10.86 -15.69 -6.66
C LEU A 239 10.43 -15.09 -8.00
N ASP A 240 11.26 -15.31 -9.01
CA ASP A 240 10.92 -15.00 -10.39
C ASP A 240 10.12 -16.17 -10.93
N GLU A 241 8.96 -15.90 -11.53
CA GLU A 241 8.22 -16.91 -12.29
C GLU A 241 8.66 -16.85 -13.75
N GLU A 242 9.01 -18.01 -14.33
CA GLU A 242 9.51 -18.15 -15.70
C GLU A 242 8.43 -17.95 -16.77
#